data_AF-A0A3M9M9B6-F1
#
_entry.id   AF-A0A3M9M9B6-F1
#
_cell.length_a   1.000
_cell.length_b   1.000
_cell.length_c   1.000
_cell.angle_alpha   90.00
_cell.angle_beta   90.00
_cell.angle_gamma   90.00
#
_symmetry.space_group_name_H-M   'P 1'
#
loop_
_entity.id
_entity.type
_entity.pdbx_description
1 polymer ?
#
loop_
_entity_poly.entity_id
_entity_poly.type
_entity_poly.pdbx_seq_one_letter_code
_entity_poly.pdbx_strand_id
1 'polypeptide(L)' 'MVDINDFFIGFVIVNAVAIALFAAFATVTLTRFFTANRRVRIARRQPIRRYYTHLATGH' A
#
# COMPACT_ATOMS: atom_id res chain seq x y z
N MET A 1 -31.80 21.67 -9.04
CA MET A 1 -31.12 22.09 -7.80
C MET A 1 -30.43 20.85 -7.28
N VAL A 2 -29.10 20.83 -7.17
CA VAL A 2 -28.41 19.68 -6.58
C VAL A 2 -28.50 19.87 -5.08
N ASP A 3 -29.16 18.97 -4.38
CA ASP A 3 -29.22 19.02 -2.93
C ASP A 3 -27.84 18.71 -2.35
N ILE A 4 -27.51 19.36 -1.24
CA ILE A 4 -26.22 19.17 -0.56
C ILE A 4 -25.98 17.68 -0.21
N ASN A 5 -27.07 16.93 0.01
CA ASN A 5 -27.03 15.50 0.24
C ASN A 5 -26.50 14.73 -0.97
N ASP A 6 -26.95 15.06 -2.19
CA ASP A 6 -26.51 14.40 -3.43
C ASP A 6 -25.02 14.64 -3.70
N PHE A 7 -24.52 15.84 -3.36
CA PHE A 7 -23.09 16.15 -3.44
C PHE A 7 -22.26 15.27 -2.52
N PHE A 8 -22.65 15.14 -1.25
CA PHE A 8 -21.91 14.30 -0.29
C PHE A 8 -21.96 12.82 -0.66
N ILE A 9 -23.10 12.33 -1.15
CA ILE A 9 -23.23 10.96 -1.66
C ILE A 9 -22.24 10.72 -2.81
N GLY A 10 -22.21 11.61 -3.80
CA GLY A 10 -21.26 11.53 -4.91
C GLY A 10 -19.80 11.58 -4.46
N PHE A 11 -19.48 12.49 -3.54
CA PHE A 11 -18.13 12.63 -2.99
C PHE A 11 -17.67 11.35 -2.27
N VAL A 12 -18.53 10.75 -1.45
CA VAL A 12 -18.21 9.50 -0.74
C VAL A 12 -17.99 8.35 -1.72
N ILE A 13 -18.83 8.22 -2.74
CA ILE A 13 -18.69 7.16 -3.76
C ILE A 13 -17.36 7.29 -4.50
N VAL A 14 -16.99 8.50 -4.95
CA VAL A 14 -15.73 8.73 -5.65
C VAL A 14 -14.53 8.39 -4.77
N ASN A 15 -14.56 8.81 -3.49
CA ASN A 15 -13.48 8.49 -2.55
C ASN A 15 -13.40 6.99 -2.26
N ALA A 16 -14.53 6.31 -2.08
CA ALA A 16 -14.56 4.87 -1.85
C ALA A 16 -13.94 4.09 -3.03
N VAL A 17 -14.27 4.48 -4.27
CA VAL A 17 -13.67 3.88 -5.47
C VAL A 17 -12.16 4.16 -5.53
N ALA A 18 -11.74 5.40 -5.29
CA ALA A 18 -10.33 5.77 -5.28
C ALA A 18 -9.52 4.97 -4.25
N ILE A 19 -10.04 4.85 -3.02
CA ILE A 19 -9.42 4.08 -1.94
C ILE A 19 -9.36 2.59 -2.30
N ALA A 20 -10.44 2.03 -2.86
CA ALA A 20 -10.47 0.63 -3.26
C ALA A 20 -9.41 0.31 -4.33
N LEU A 21 -9.29 1.15 -5.35
CA LEU A 21 -8.27 1.01 -6.40
C LEU A 21 -6.86 1.17 -5.85
N PHE A 22 -6.65 2.17 -4.99
CA PHE A 22 -5.38 2.39 -4.33
C PHE A 22 -4.99 1.19 -3.45
N ALA A 23 -5.92 0.67 -2.65
CA ALA A 23 -5.69 -0.48 -1.79
C ALA A 23 -5.35 -1.74 -2.60
N ALA A 24 -6.06 -1.98 -3.72
CA ALA A 24 -5.77 -3.10 -4.61
C ALA A 24 -4.35 -2.98 -5.20
N PHE A 25 -3.99 -1.81 -5.72
CA PHE A 25 -2.66 -1.55 -6.27
C PHE A 25 -1.56 -1.68 -5.21
N ALA A 26 -1.76 -1.07 -4.03
CA ALA A 26 -0.82 -1.12 -2.91
C ALA A 26 -0.62 -2.55 -2.44
N THR A 27 -1.69 -3.34 -2.31
CA THR A 27 -1.62 -4.75 -1.88
C THR A 27 -0.77 -5.57 -2.84
N VAL A 28 -0.99 -5.46 -4.15
CA VAL A 28 -0.21 -6.20 -5.15
C VAL A 28 1.26 -5.76 -5.12
N THR A 29 1.51 -4.46 -5.10
CA THR A 29 2.86 -3.90 -5.13
C THR A 29 3.66 -4.28 -3.88
N LEU A 30 3.08 -4.11 -2.69
CA LEU A 30 3.69 -4.50 -1.42
C LEU A 30 3.94 -6.00 -1.36
N THR A 31 2.97 -6.82 -1.78
CA THR A 31 3.14 -8.29 -1.77
C THR A 31 4.32 -8.72 -2.65
N ARG A 32 4.43 -8.15 -3.86
CA ARG A 32 5.57 -8.41 -4.75
C ARG A 32 6.89 -7.96 -4.12
N PHE A 33 6.93 -6.75 -3.55
CA PHE A 33 8.11 -6.22 -2.87
C PHE A 33 8.56 -7.12 -1.72
N PHE A 34 7.66 -7.49 -0.80
CA PHE A 34 8.00 -8.34 0.34
C PHE A 34 8.40 -9.75 -0.09
N THR A 35 7.73 -10.32 -1.10
CA THR A 35 8.04 -11.68 -1.60
C THR A 35 9.43 -11.74 -2.25
N ALA A 36 9.77 -10.75 -3.09
CA ALA A 36 11.09 -10.67 -3.71
C ALA A 36 12.20 -10.50 -2.65
N ASN A 37 11.98 -9.60 -1.70
CA ASN A 37 12.94 -9.31 -0.63
C ASN A 37 13.08 -10.42 0.41
N ARG A 38 12.03 -11.23 0.62
CA ARG A 38 12.08 -12.36 1.55
C ARG A 38 13.17 -13.36 1.16
N ARG A 39 13.35 -13.64 -0.14
CA ARG A 39 14.39 -14.56 -0.63
C ARG A 39 15.78 -14.02 -0.33
N VAL A 40 16.03 -12.75 -0.62
CA VAL A 40 17.31 -12.07 -0.35
C VAL A 40 17.61 -12.02 1.15
N ARG A 41 16.62 -11.65 1.97
CA ARG A 41 16.76 -11.61 3.43
C ARG A 41 17.13 -12.97 4.01
N ILE A 42 16.45 -14.04 3.59
CA ILE A 42 16.72 -15.40 4.07
C ILE A 42 18.13 -15.85 3.65
N ALA A 43 18.52 -15.61 2.39
CA ALA A 43 19.86 -15.92 1.90
C ALA A 43 20.96 -15.19 2.70
N ARG A 44 20.71 -13.93 3.08
CA ARG A 44 21.63 -13.10 3.89
C ARG A 44 21.51 -13.32 5.39
N ARG A 45 20.57 -14.16 5.86
CA ARG A 45 20.26 -14.40 7.29
C ARG A 45 20.05 -13.11 8.10
N GLN A 46 19.49 -12.07 7.48
CA GLN A 46 19.31 -10.77 8.13
C GLN A 46 17.98 -10.70 8.90
N PRO A 47 17.96 -10.13 10.13
CA PRO A 47 16.74 -9.98 10.90
C PRO A 47 15.76 -9.00 10.24
N ILE A 48 14.46 -9.30 10.33
CA ILE A 48 13.37 -8.61 9.60
C ILE A 48 13.41 -7.10 9.80
N ARG A 49 13.43 -6.64 11.06
CA ARG A 49 13.41 -5.21 11.40
C ARG A 49 14.61 -4.49 10.78
N ARG A 50 15.83 -5.01 10.98
CA ARG A 50 17.06 -4.40 10.45
C ARG A 50 17.06 -4.33 8.93
N TYR A 51 16.61 -5.39 8.25
CA TYR A 51 16.55 -5.45 6.79
C TYR A 51 15.62 -4.40 6.20
N TYR A 52 14.38 -4.30 6.71
CA TYR A 52 13.41 -3.34 6.18
C TYR A 52 13.66 -1.91 6.66
N THR A 53 14.19 -1.70 7.88
CA THR A 53 14.62 -0.37 8.31
C THR A 53 15.75 0.14 7.42
N HIS A 54 16.78 -0.67 7.14
CA HIS A 54 17.88 -0.29 6.24
C HIS A 54 17.39 -0.01 4.81
N LEU A 55 16.42 -0.79 4.30
CA LEU A 55 15.80 -0.51 3.00
C LEU A 55 14.97 0.78 3.00
N ALA A 56 14.30 1.11 4.10
CA ALA A 56 13.49 2.31 4.22
C ALA A 56 14.33 3.57 4.46
N THR A 57 15.45 3.47 5.19
CA THR A 57 16.31 4.61 5.54
C THR A 57 17.49 4.78 4.60
N GLY A 58 17.83 3.79 3.75
CA GLY A 58 18.85 3.91 2.71
C GLY A 58 20.26 4.21 3.22
N HIS A 59 20.57 3.86 4.48
CA HIS A 59 21.85 4.09 5.14
C HIS A 59 22.56 2.78 5.39
#